data_AF-A0A1Q6DIJ7-F1
#
_entry.id   AF-A0A1Q6DIJ7-F1
#
_cell.length_a   1.000
_cell.length_b   1.000
_cell.length_c   1.000
_cell.angle_alpha   90.00
_cell.angle_beta   90.00
_cell.angle_gamma   90.00
#
_symmetry.space_group_name_H-M   'P 1'
#
loop_
_entity.id
_entity.type
_entity.pdbx_description
1 polymer ?
#
loop_
_entity_poly.entity_id
_entity_poly.type
_entity_poly.pdbx_seq_one_letter_code
_entity_poly.pdbx_strand_id
1 'polypeptide(L)'
;MVTKKKSSPLRGVPAAKDKDAALDAFAAGAVQPTIAPPAPIQTVYPWEEPYVREDVMKQVLLKMPEPLYLKLKHITNYTPYNMTSFIIEKITPEIEKEIARMTGRG
;
A
#
# COMPACT_ATOMS: atom_id res chain seq x y z
N MET A 1 22.78 23.87 64.19
CA MET A 1 22.39 23.27 62.89
C MET A 1 21.58 24.29 62.11
N VAL A 2 22.07 24.83 60.97
CA VAL A 2 21.26 25.26 59.81
C VAL A 2 22.22 25.41 58.61
N THR A 3 22.08 24.58 57.57
CA THR A 3 22.82 24.72 56.31
C THR A 3 21.95 25.44 55.26
N LYS A 4 22.44 26.55 54.71
CA LYS A 4 21.78 27.30 53.62
C LYS A 4 21.87 26.50 52.31
N LYS A 5 20.72 26.18 51.71
CA LYS A 5 20.62 25.58 50.36
C LYS A 5 20.97 26.61 49.29
N LYS A 6 21.97 26.34 48.44
CA LYS A 6 22.23 27.09 47.20
C LYS A 6 21.29 26.58 46.10
N SER A 7 20.42 27.44 45.59
CA SER A 7 19.58 27.18 44.43
C SER A 7 20.44 27.28 43.17
N SER A 8 20.52 26.20 42.39
CA SER A 8 21.17 26.21 41.07
C SER A 8 20.11 26.50 40.00
N PRO A 9 20.29 27.48 39.10
CA PRO A 9 19.30 27.77 38.07
C PRO A 9 19.27 26.64 37.04
N LEU A 10 18.07 26.10 36.80
CA LEU A 10 17.79 25.14 35.75
C LEU A 10 18.11 25.78 34.38
N ARG A 11 19.08 25.18 33.68
CA ARG A 11 19.26 25.15 32.22
C ARG A 11 18.80 26.42 31.47
N GLY A 12 19.68 27.41 31.37
CA GLY A 12 19.49 28.57 30.49
C GLY A 12 19.47 28.18 29.01
N VAL A 13 18.70 28.92 28.22
CA VAL A 13 18.65 28.80 26.76
C VAL A 13 20.01 29.26 26.18
N PRO A 14 20.67 28.47 25.30
CA PRO A 14 21.95 28.87 24.73
C PRO A 14 21.81 30.16 23.90
N ALA A 15 22.78 31.06 24.04
CA ALA A 15 22.80 32.36 23.37
C ALA A 15 22.82 32.18 21.84
N ALA A 16 22.01 32.98 21.13
CA ALA A 16 21.67 32.80 19.72
C ALA A 16 22.76 33.20 18.71
N LYS A 17 24.04 33.27 19.10
CA LYS A 17 25.09 33.88 18.26
C LYS A 17 25.61 32.99 17.12
N ASP A 18 25.29 31.70 17.12
CA ASP A 18 25.84 30.73 16.16
C ASP A 18 24.77 29.90 15.45
N LYS A 19 23.50 30.33 15.48
CA LYS A 19 22.39 29.59 14.88
C LYS A 19 22.51 29.52 13.37
N ASP A 20 22.85 30.63 12.72
CA ASP A 20 22.87 30.71 11.25
C ASP A 20 23.97 29.84 10.66
N ALA A 21 25.18 29.85 11.23
CA ALA A 21 26.28 29.01 10.81
C ALA A 21 25.99 27.50 11.01
N ALA A 22 25.27 27.14 12.08
CA ALA A 22 24.86 25.76 12.33
C ALA A 22 23.76 25.27 11.37
N LEU A 23 22.88 26.17 10.94
CA LEU A 23 21.84 25.87 9.96
C LEU A 23 22.42 25.67 8.56
N ASP A 24 23.39 26.49 8.17
CA ASP A 24 24.08 26.34 6.88
C ASP A 24 24.90 25.04 6.80
N ALA A 25 25.59 24.67 7.88
CA ALA A 25 26.33 23.41 7.97
C ALA A 25 25.39 22.18 7.87
N PHE A 26 24.17 22.29 8.39
CA PHE A 26 23.14 21.25 8.25
C PHE A 26 22.60 21.19 6.81
N ALA A 27 22.35 22.33 6.18
CA ALA A 27 21.86 22.41 4.80
C ALA A 27 22.89 21.87 3.79
N ALA A 28 24.19 22.07 4.05
CA ALA A 28 25.27 21.60 3.18
C ALA A 28 25.37 20.06 3.07
N GLY A 29 24.77 19.31 4.00
CA GLY A 29 24.70 17.84 3.94
C GLY A 29 23.58 17.28 3.06
N ALA A 30 22.65 18.13 2.59
CA ALA A 30 21.52 17.69 1.79
C ALA A 30 21.92 17.56 0.32
N VAL A 31 22.35 16.36 -0.08
CA VAL A 31 22.56 16.03 -1.49
C VAL A 31 21.19 15.96 -2.17
N GLN A 32 20.99 16.79 -3.20
CA GLN A 32 19.79 16.70 -4.03
C GLN A 32 19.89 15.40 -4.84
N PRO A 33 18.97 14.43 -4.68
CA PRO A 33 19.02 13.20 -5.47
C PRO A 33 18.88 13.60 -6.94
N THR A 34 19.90 13.27 -7.74
CA THR A 34 19.89 13.47 -9.19
C THR A 34 18.65 12.81 -9.76
N ILE A 35 17.67 13.64 -10.14
CA ILE A 35 16.43 13.19 -10.76
C ILE A 35 16.80 12.71 -12.16
N ALA A 36 16.92 11.39 -12.33
CA ALA A 36 17.00 10.78 -13.65
C ALA A 36 15.78 11.20 -14.50
N PRO A 37 15.90 11.28 -15.84
CA PRO A 37 14.81 11.72 -16.71
C PRO A 37 13.53 10.94 -16.40
N PRO A 38 12.35 11.59 -16.36
CA PRO A 38 11.11 10.91 -16.04
C PRO A 38 10.86 9.82 -17.09
N ALA A 39 10.83 8.58 -16.63
CA ALA A 39 10.34 7.45 -17.41
C ALA A 39 8.94 7.80 -17.96
N PRO A 40 8.56 7.27 -19.14
CA PRO A 40 7.24 7.51 -19.70
C PRO A 40 6.18 7.23 -18.63
N ILE A 41 5.20 8.12 -18.51
CA ILE A 41 4.09 8.02 -17.56
C ILE A 41 3.34 6.73 -17.88
N GLN A 42 3.75 5.62 -17.27
CA GLN A 42 3.01 4.39 -17.32
C GLN A 42 1.73 4.66 -16.57
N THR A 43 0.60 4.47 -17.26
CA THR A 43 -0.70 4.44 -16.57
C THR A 43 -0.64 3.27 -15.59
N VAL A 44 -0.55 3.61 -14.30
CA VAL A 44 -0.61 2.67 -13.19
C VAL A 44 -2.09 2.41 -12.94
N TYR A 45 -2.52 1.17 -13.12
CA TYR A 45 -3.90 0.80 -12.81
C TYR A 45 -4.08 0.59 -11.30
N PRO A 46 -5.31 0.75 -10.75
CA PRO A 46 -5.55 0.60 -9.32
C PRO A 46 -5.14 -0.76 -8.71
N TRP A 47 -5.04 -1.82 -9.51
CA TRP A 47 -4.58 -3.14 -9.09
C TRP A 47 -3.05 -3.34 -9.23
N GLU A 48 -2.34 -2.40 -9.86
CA GLU A 48 -0.87 -2.39 -10.01
C GLU A 48 -0.20 -1.50 -8.96
N GLU A 49 -0.96 -0.85 -8.08
CA GLU A 49 -0.40 0.07 -7.09
C GLU A 49 0.45 -0.66 -6.04
N PRO A 50 1.54 -0.06 -5.52
CA PRO A 50 2.50 -0.75 -4.65
C PRO A 50 1.94 -1.32 -3.35
N TYR A 51 0.76 -0.84 -2.93
CA TYR A 51 0.07 -1.28 -1.72
C TYR A 51 -0.96 -2.39 -1.97
N VAL A 52 -1.19 -2.76 -3.24
CA VAL A 52 -2.07 -3.88 -3.59
C VAL A 52 -1.35 -5.18 -3.24
N ARG A 53 -2.04 -6.01 -2.48
CA ARG A 53 -1.50 -7.25 -1.93
C ARG A 53 -2.21 -8.45 -2.54
N GLU A 54 -1.46 -9.33 -3.20
CA GLU A 54 -1.97 -10.55 -3.82
C GLU A 54 -2.47 -11.59 -2.79
N ASP A 55 -1.96 -11.54 -1.55
CA ASP A 55 -2.33 -12.47 -0.49
C ASP A 55 -3.66 -12.11 0.21
N VAL A 56 -4.17 -10.89 0.00
CA VAL A 56 -5.38 -10.40 0.66
C VAL A 56 -6.62 -10.71 -0.19
N MET A 57 -7.42 -11.65 0.29
CA MET A 57 -8.72 -11.95 -0.31
C MET A 57 -9.78 -10.93 0.11
N LYS A 58 -10.48 -10.35 -0.87
CA LYS A 58 -11.64 -9.47 -0.65
C LYS A 58 -12.94 -10.24 -0.88
N GLN A 59 -13.89 -10.12 0.05
CA GLN A 59 -15.20 -10.73 -0.10
C GLN A 59 -16.10 -9.88 -0.99
N VAL A 60 -16.72 -10.51 -1.99
CA VAL A 60 -17.73 -9.89 -2.86
C VAL A 60 -19.06 -10.61 -2.68
N LEU A 61 -20.14 -9.86 -2.47
CA LEU A 61 -21.50 -10.41 -2.39
C LEU A 61 -22.06 -10.63 -3.80
N LEU A 62 -21.97 -11.87 -4.29
CA LEU A 62 -22.48 -12.26 -5.61
C LEU A 62 -23.96 -12.67 -5.53
N LYS A 63 -24.84 -11.99 -6.27
CA LYS A 63 -26.22 -12.42 -6.48
C LYS A 63 -26.30 -13.28 -7.73
N MET A 64 -26.92 -14.46 -7.64
CA MET A 64 -27.06 -15.35 -8.77
C MET A 64 -28.43 -16.03 -8.80
N PRO A 65 -28.94 -16.41 -9.99
CA PRO A 65 -30.18 -17.17 -10.10
C PRO A 65 -30.10 -18.49 -9.34
N GLU A 66 -31.19 -18.88 -8.69
CA GLU A 66 -31.29 -20.12 -7.92
C GLU A 66 -30.87 -21.38 -8.73
N PRO A 67 -31.28 -21.57 -10.00
CA PRO A 67 -30.86 -22.74 -10.76
C PRO A 67 -29.34 -22.84 -10.94
N LEU A 68 -28.66 -21.70 -11.06
CA LEU A 68 -27.20 -21.65 -11.18
C LEU A 68 -26.53 -22.01 -9.85
N TYR A 69 -27.05 -21.46 -8.75
CA TYR A 69 -26.58 -21.79 -7.40
C TYR A 69 -26.70 -23.29 -7.11
N LEU A 70 -27.83 -23.91 -7.45
CA LEU A 70 -28.05 -25.34 -7.26
C LEU A 70 -27.09 -26.20 -8.09
N LYS A 71 -26.79 -25.80 -9.34
CA LYS A 71 -25.77 -26.47 -10.17
C LYS A 71 -24.38 -26.37 -9.54
N LEU A 72 -24.01 -25.20 -9.02
CA LEU A 72 -22.73 -25.03 -8.32
C LEU A 72 -22.65 -25.90 -7.07
N LYS A 73 -23.71 -25.93 -6.26
CA LYS A 73 -23.79 -26.80 -5.08
C LYS A 73 -23.70 -28.28 -5.44
N HIS A 74 -24.27 -28.68 -6.57
CA HIS A 74 -24.12 -30.03 -7.09
C HIS A 74 -22.65 -30.33 -7.42
N ILE A 75 -21.98 -29.45 -8.18
CA ILE A 75 -20.56 -29.63 -8.55
C ILE A 75 -19.67 -29.82 -7.31
N THR A 76 -19.89 -29.04 -6.25
CA THR A 76 -19.08 -29.15 -5.02
C THR A 76 -19.28 -30.46 -4.26
N ASN A 77 -20.36 -31.20 -4.49
CA ASN A 77 -20.56 -32.51 -3.88
C ASN A 77 -19.78 -33.63 -4.58
N TYR A 78 -19.43 -33.43 -5.86
CA TYR A 78 -18.75 -34.42 -6.70
C TYR A 78 -17.30 -34.05 -7.01
N THR A 79 -16.82 -32.93 -6.48
CA THR A 79 -15.46 -32.43 -6.70
C THR A 79 -14.84 -32.02 -5.36
N PRO A 80 -13.49 -31.99 -5.25
CA PRO A 80 -12.82 -31.50 -4.04
C PRO A 80 -12.88 -29.97 -3.89
N TYR A 81 -13.50 -29.26 -4.83
CA TYR A 81 -13.58 -27.80 -4.82
C TYR A 81 -14.67 -27.31 -3.88
N ASN A 82 -14.38 -26.24 -3.13
CA ASN A 82 -15.41 -25.43 -2.52
C ASN A 82 -16.03 -24.47 -3.56
N MET A 83 -17.24 -23.96 -3.30
CA MET A 83 -17.97 -23.12 -4.26
C MET A 83 -17.17 -21.88 -4.67
N THR A 84 -16.52 -21.22 -3.71
CA THR A 84 -15.74 -19.99 -3.93
C THR A 84 -14.53 -20.25 -4.81
N SER A 85 -13.73 -21.28 -4.51
CA SER A 85 -12.55 -21.65 -5.29
C SER A 85 -12.91 -22.03 -6.71
N PHE A 86 -14.02 -22.77 -6.90
CA PHE A 86 -14.51 -23.09 -8.24
C PHE A 86 -14.90 -21.83 -9.03
N ILE A 87 -15.61 -20.89 -8.40
CA ILE A 87 -15.99 -19.63 -9.04
C ILE A 87 -14.74 -18.81 -9.41
N ILE A 88 -13.79 -18.68 -8.49
CA ILE A 88 -12.55 -17.91 -8.71
C ILE A 88 -11.75 -18.52 -9.86
N GLU A 89 -11.51 -19.83 -9.86
CA GLU A 89 -10.75 -20.50 -10.91
C GLU A 89 -11.34 -20.25 -12.31
N LYS A 90 -12.67 -20.22 -12.44
CA LYS A 90 -13.34 -19.98 -13.72
C LYS A 90 -13.48 -18.50 -14.09
N ILE A 91 -13.59 -17.60 -13.11
CA ILE A 91 -13.78 -16.16 -13.38
C ILE A 91 -12.47 -15.42 -13.64
N THR A 92 -11.37 -15.81 -12.99
CA THR A 92 -10.04 -15.20 -13.18
C THR A 92 -9.63 -15.08 -14.65
N PRO A 93 -9.68 -16.14 -15.48
CA PRO A 93 -9.28 -16.01 -16.89
C PRO A 93 -10.18 -15.06 -17.69
N GLU A 94 -11.47 -14.97 -17.36
CA GLU A 94 -12.39 -14.03 -18.01
C GLU A 94 -12.12 -12.58 -17.58
N ILE A 95 -11.73 -12.35 -16.32
CA ILE A 95 -11.32 -11.03 -15.83
C ILE A 95 -10.04 -10.59 -16.56
N GLU A 96 -9.01 -11.42 -16.61
CA GLU A 96 -7.75 -11.09 -17.28
C GLU A 96 -7.96 -10.76 -18.76
N LYS A 97 -8.79 -11.55 -19.44
CA LYS A 97 -9.16 -11.31 -20.84
C LYS A 97 -9.87 -9.97 -21.02
N GLU A 98 -10.78 -9.62 -20.13
CA GLU A 98 -11.51 -8.35 -20.20
C GLU A 98 -10.61 -7.15 -19.86
N ILE A 99 -9.71 -7.28 -18.88
CA ILE A 99 -8.70 -6.27 -18.58
C ILE A 99 -7.75 -6.08 -19.77
N ALA A 100 -7.29 -7.15 -20.41
CA ALA A 100 -6.48 -7.07 -21.61
C ALA A 100 -7.21 -6.33 -22.75
N ARG A 101 -8.50 -6.64 -22.95
CA ARG A 101 -9.37 -5.96 -23.93
C ARG A 101 -9.53 -4.47 -23.63
N MET A 102 -9.70 -4.09 -22.37
CA MET A 102 -9.89 -2.70 -21.94
C MET A 102 -8.59 -1.88 -21.97
N THR A 103 -7.46 -2.50 -21.64
CA THR A 103 -6.17 -1.82 -21.50
C THR A 103 -5.30 -1.90 -22.75
N GLY A 104 -5.66 -2.75 -23.72
CA GLY A 104 -4.86 -3.02 -24.93
C GLY A 104 -3.56 -3.77 -24.64
N ARG A 105 -3.36 -4.24 -23.41
CA ARG A 105 -2.24 -5.08 -22.98
C ARG A 105 -2.70 -6.55 -23.04
N GLY A 106 -2.73 -7.14 -24.23
CA GLY A 106 -3.17 -8.52 -24.47
C GLY A 106 -2.31 -9.22 -25.51
#